data_AF-A0AAD6DF52-F1
#
_entry.id   AF-A0AAD6DF52-F1
#
_cell.length_a   1.000
_cell.length_b   1.000
_cell.length_c   1.000
_cell.angle_alpha   90.00
_cell.angle_beta   90.00
_cell.angle_gamma   90.00
#
_symmetry.space_group_name_H-M   'P 1'
#
loop_
_entity.id
_entity.type
_entity.pdbx_description
1 polymer ?
#
loop_
_entity_poly.entity_id
_entity_poly.type
_entity_poly.pdbx_seq_one_letter_code
_entity_poly.pdbx_strand_id
1 'polypeptide(L)'
;MPPIRTESSYTRANQEGRLLLAIQALKNDAKLSVRRAARIFEVPETTLRERRSGINERATTRANNHKLTQLEEESLEKWIIAMDDRGTAPRHELVREMANLLLSQRGKTSLIRRLSACALR
;
A
#
# COMPACT_ATOMS: atom_id res chain seq x y z
N MET A 1 18.03 -27.71 -19.30
CA MET A 1 18.59 -27.40 -17.97
C MET A 1 18.01 -26.06 -17.53
N PRO A 2 17.34 -25.96 -16.37
CA PRO A 2 16.90 -24.66 -15.86
C PRO A 2 18.13 -23.83 -15.44
N PRO A 3 18.11 -22.50 -15.61
CA PRO A 3 19.23 -21.65 -15.23
C PRO A 3 19.48 -21.69 -13.72
N ILE A 4 20.76 -21.80 -13.33
CA ILE A 4 21.22 -21.74 -11.94
C ILE A 4 20.83 -20.36 -11.39
N ARG A 5 19.97 -20.33 -10.38
CA ARG A 5 19.59 -19.09 -9.70
C ARG A 5 20.82 -18.59 -8.95
N THR A 6 21.37 -17.45 -9.35
CA THR A 6 22.41 -16.78 -8.57
C THR A 6 21.78 -16.30 -7.26
N GLU A 7 22.51 -16.44 -6.14
CA GLU A 7 22.17 -16.08 -4.74
C GLU A 7 21.47 -14.71 -4.53
N SER A 8 21.49 -13.85 -5.55
CA SER A 8 20.86 -12.52 -5.60
C SER A 8 19.38 -12.47 -5.17
N SER A 9 18.60 -13.54 -5.38
CA SER A 9 17.20 -13.58 -4.95
C SER A 9 17.03 -13.81 -3.44
N TYR A 10 17.98 -14.52 -2.80
CA TYR A 10 17.97 -14.77 -1.36
C TYR A 10 18.27 -13.49 -0.56
N THR A 11 19.04 -12.57 -1.15
CA THR A 11 19.42 -11.30 -0.53
C THR A 11 18.24 -10.32 -0.43
N ARG A 12 17.37 -10.25 -1.44
CA ARG A 12 16.23 -9.29 -1.46
C ARG A 12 15.10 -9.65 -0.51
N ALA A 13 14.71 -10.93 -0.46
CA ALA A 13 13.62 -11.38 0.42
C ALA A 13 13.91 -11.12 1.91
N ASN A 14 15.20 -11.13 2.30
CA ASN A 14 15.64 -10.87 3.66
C ASN A 14 16.06 -9.40 3.91
N GLN A 15 16.12 -8.57 2.87
CA GLN A 15 16.61 -7.18 2.97
C GLN A 15 15.70 -6.31 3.84
N GLU A 16 14.38 -6.48 3.68
CA GLU A 16 13.38 -5.75 4.47
C GLU A 16 13.38 -6.14 5.95
N GLY A 17 13.55 -7.43 6.25
CA GLY A 17 13.71 -7.89 7.63
C GLY A 17 14.93 -7.26 8.30
N ARG A 18 16.08 -7.22 7.59
CA ARG A 18 17.30 -6.56 8.07
C ARG A 18 17.12 -5.05 8.24
N LEU A 19 16.42 -4.39 7.32
CA LEU A 19 16.06 -2.97 7.42
C LEU A 19 15.24 -2.68 8.68
N LEU A 20 14.22 -3.49 8.97
CA LEU A 20 13.37 -3.34 10.16
C LEU A 20 14.18 -3.54 11.45
N LEU A 21 15.04 -4.56 11.51
CA LEU A 21 15.95 -4.77 12.64
C LEU A 21 16.91 -3.60 12.82
N ALA A 22 17.46 -3.05 11.74
CA ALA A 22 18.36 -1.90 11.80
C ALA A 22 17.64 -0.63 12.29
N ILE A 23 16.38 -0.42 11.90
CA ILE A 23 15.55 0.69 12.40
C ILE A 23 15.27 0.50 13.90
N GLN A 24 14.95 -0.72 14.35
CA GLN A 24 14.76 -1.00 15.77
C GLN A 24 16.04 -0.75 16.57
N ALA A 25 17.19 -1.19 16.08
CA ALA A 25 18.49 -0.93 16.72
C ALA A 25 18.78 0.58 16.84
N LEU A 26 18.52 1.37 15.79
CA LEU A 26 18.66 2.83 15.84
C LEU A 26 17.69 3.52 16.81
N LYS A 27 16.52 2.94 17.07
CA LYS A 27 15.57 3.45 18.07
C LYS A 27 16.01 3.13 19.49
N ASN A 28 16.60 1.96 19.70
CA ASN A 28 17.04 1.50 21.02
C ASN A 28 18.39 2.14 21.42
N ASP A 29 19.29 2.36 20.45
CA ASP A 29 20.63 2.86 20.70
C ASP A 29 20.83 4.30 20.17
N ALA A 30 20.73 5.29 21.06
CA ALA A 30 20.93 6.70 20.70
C ALA A 30 22.36 7.03 20.20
N LYS A 31 23.35 6.18 20.50
CA LYS A 31 24.76 6.35 20.07
C LYS A 31 25.05 5.71 18.71
N LEU A 32 24.12 4.94 18.16
CA LEU A 32 24.34 4.20 16.93
C LEU A 32 24.10 5.11 15.71
N SER A 33 25.10 5.25 14.85
CA SER A 33 24.96 5.98 13.58
C SER A 33 24.27 5.12 12.52
N VAL A 34 23.49 5.76 11.63
CA VAL A 34 22.86 5.14 10.45
C VAL A 34 23.88 4.33 9.63
N ARG A 35 25.07 4.89 9.41
CA ARG A 35 26.16 4.22 8.67
C ARG A 35 26.65 2.96 9.39
N ARG A 36 26.75 3.02 10.72
CA ARG A 36 27.20 1.88 11.53
C ARG A 36 26.13 0.77 11.53
N ALA A 37 24.86 1.13 11.68
CA ALA A 37 23.74 0.20 11.57
C ALA A 37 23.72 -0.49 10.20
N ALA A 38 23.81 0.28 9.11
CA ALA A 38 23.87 -0.23 7.74
C ALA A 38 24.98 -1.29 7.55
N ARG A 39 26.16 -1.07 8.14
CA ARG A 39 27.27 -2.03 8.09
C ARG A 39 27.02 -3.29 8.91
N ILE A 40 26.47 -3.17 10.12
CA ILE A 40 26.19 -4.31 11.01
C ILE A 40 25.13 -5.23 10.40
N PHE A 41 24.08 -4.64 9.81
CA PHE A 41 22.96 -5.38 9.24
C PHE A 41 23.12 -5.68 7.74
N GLU A 42 24.26 -5.33 7.14
CA GLU A 42 24.57 -5.55 5.71
C GLU A 42 23.50 -4.99 4.76
N VAL A 43 23.08 -3.74 4.99
CA VAL A 43 22.04 -3.07 4.20
C VAL A 43 22.59 -1.77 3.59
N PRO A 44 22.17 -1.37 2.37
CA PRO A 44 22.55 -0.08 1.81
C PRO A 44 22.11 1.09 2.70
N GLU A 45 23.03 2.01 2.99
CA GLU A 45 22.78 3.16 3.87
C GLU A 45 21.63 4.05 3.36
N THR A 46 21.54 4.24 2.04
CA THR A 46 20.49 5.03 1.39
C THR A 46 19.10 4.44 1.67
N THR A 47 18.93 3.14 1.43
CA THR A 47 17.68 2.43 1.69
C THR A 47 17.27 2.47 3.16
N LEU A 48 18.24 2.35 4.08
CA LEU A 48 17.98 2.47 5.51
C LEU A 48 17.47 3.87 5.88
N ARG A 49 18.09 4.91 5.31
CA ARG A 49 17.72 6.31 5.56
C ARG A 49 16.30 6.62 5.05
N GLU A 50 15.97 6.17 3.84
CA GLU A 50 14.64 6.27 3.23
C GLU A 50 13.58 5.53 4.07
N ARG A 51 13.89 4.30 4.50
CA ARG A 51 12.98 3.49 5.32
C ARG A 51 12.75 4.12 6.69
N ARG A 52 13.79 4.71 7.29
CA ARG A 52 13.68 5.49 8.53
C ARG A 52 12.84 6.77 8.36
N SER A 53 12.89 7.42 7.18
CA SER A 53 12.03 8.58 6.88
C SER A 53 10.56 8.23 6.63
N GLY A 54 10.19 6.94 6.64
CA GLY A 54 8.81 6.49 6.49
C GLY A 54 8.43 6.05 5.07
N ILE A 55 9.41 5.87 4.18
CA ILE A 55 9.14 5.28 2.86
C ILE A 55 8.88 3.79 3.05
N ASN A 56 7.65 3.36 2.84
CA ASN A 56 7.24 1.96 2.94
C ASN A 56 7.75 1.12 1.78
N GLU A 57 7.68 -0.20 1.94
CA GLU A 57 8.09 -1.14 0.91
C GLU A 57 7.19 -1.03 -0.32
N ARG A 58 7.80 -1.03 -1.51
CA ARG A 58 7.06 -0.93 -2.76
C ARG A 58 6.07 -2.09 -2.95
N ALA A 59 6.40 -3.27 -2.44
CA ALA A 59 5.55 -4.46 -2.50
C ALA A 59 4.30 -4.34 -1.62
N THR A 60 4.38 -3.66 -0.47
CA THR A 60 3.24 -3.43 0.43
C THR A 60 2.51 -2.13 0.13
N THR A 61 3.17 -1.18 -0.55
CA THR A 61 2.60 0.12 -0.86
C THR A 61 1.70 0.07 -2.08
N ARG A 62 0.49 0.62 -1.95
CA ARG A 62 -0.49 0.75 -3.03
C ARG A 62 0.08 1.50 -4.24
N ALA A 63 -0.24 1.04 -5.45
CA ALA A 63 0.16 1.70 -6.68
C ALA A 63 -0.45 3.11 -6.79
N ASN A 64 0.15 3.97 -7.61
CA ASN A 64 -0.40 5.27 -7.92
C ASN A 64 -1.58 5.11 -8.90
N ASN A 65 -2.43 6.13 -9.02
CA ASN A 65 -3.51 6.23 -10.02
C ASN A 65 -4.75 5.33 -9.79
N HIS A 66 -5.01 4.85 -8.58
CA HIS A 66 -6.32 4.27 -8.26
C HIS A 66 -7.39 5.36 -8.17
N LYS A 67 -8.49 5.19 -8.91
CA LYS A 67 -9.65 6.10 -8.85
C LYS A 67 -10.51 5.87 -7.61
N LEU A 68 -10.63 4.60 -7.21
CA LEU A 68 -11.37 4.19 -6.03
C LEU A 68 -10.47 4.22 -4.79
N THR A 69 -11.07 4.49 -3.65
CA THR A 69 -10.45 4.31 -2.33
C THR A 69 -10.46 2.84 -1.93
N GLN A 70 -9.59 2.46 -0.99
CA GLN A 70 -9.50 1.08 -0.52
C GLN A 70 -10.83 0.58 0.06
N LEU A 71 -11.55 1.43 0.79
CA LEU A 71 -12.88 1.11 1.34
C LEU A 71 -13.93 0.87 0.25
N GLU A 72 -13.86 1.63 -0.84
CA GLU A 72 -14.77 1.45 -1.99
C GLU A 72 -14.45 0.13 -2.73
N GLU A 73 -13.18 -0.21 -2.90
CA GLU A 73 -12.75 -1.50 -3.48
C GLU A 73 -13.19 -2.68 -2.60
N GLU A 74 -12.98 -2.60 -1.28
CA GLU A 74 -13.45 -3.62 -0.32
C GLU A 74 -14.98 -3.79 -0.33
N SER A 75 -15.72 -2.69 -0.52
CA SER A 75 -17.17 -2.73 -0.62
C SER A 75 -17.64 -3.39 -1.92
N LEU A 76 -16.95 -3.12 -3.04
CA LEU A 76 -17.21 -3.78 -4.32
C LEU A 76 -16.90 -5.27 -4.26
N GLU A 77 -15.78 -5.67 -3.63
CA GLU A 77 -15.40 -7.07 -3.46
C GLU A 77 -16.48 -7.84 -2.68
N LYS A 78 -16.92 -7.31 -1.53
CA LYS A 78 -18.00 -7.91 -0.73
C LYS A 78 -19.30 -8.02 -1.52
N TRP A 79 -19.61 -7.02 -2.34
CA TRP A 79 -20.80 -7.03 -3.17
C TRP A 79 -20.71 -8.09 -4.29
N ILE A 80 -19.54 -8.28 -4.91
CA ILE A 80 -19.29 -9.33 -5.89
C ILE A 80 -19.49 -10.72 -5.27
N ILE A 81 -18.85 -10.98 -4.12
CA ILE A 81 -18.98 -12.24 -3.39
C ILE A 81 -20.46 -12.51 -3.05
N ALA A 82 -21.16 -11.49 -2.52
CA ALA A 82 -22.57 -11.62 -2.18
C ALA A 82 -23.50 -11.83 -3.40
N MET A 83 -23.07 -11.48 -4.62
CA MET A 83 -23.79 -11.78 -5.85
C MET A 83 -23.49 -13.20 -6.35
N ASP A 84 -22.23 -13.63 -6.28
CA ASP A 84 -21.82 -14.99 -6.61
C ASP A 84 -22.55 -16.01 -5.72
N ASP A 85 -22.65 -15.72 -4.41
CA ASP A 85 -23.39 -16.54 -3.44
C ASP A 85 -24.88 -16.68 -3.78
N ARG A 86 -25.46 -15.70 -4.48
CA ARG A 86 -26.87 -15.72 -4.93
C ARG A 86 -27.06 -16.49 -6.25
N GLY A 87 -25.99 -17.06 -6.80
CA GLY A 87 -26.01 -17.83 -8.04
C GLY A 87 -25.95 -16.97 -9.30
N THR A 88 -25.63 -15.69 -9.20
CA THR A 88 -25.46 -14.80 -10.35
C THR A 88 -23.99 -14.48 -10.56
N ALA A 89 -23.42 -14.89 -11.70
CA ALA A 89 -22.06 -14.51 -12.05
C ALA A 89 -22.01 -13.02 -12.46
N PRO A 90 -21.26 -12.16 -11.78
CA PRO A 90 -21.12 -10.76 -12.14
C PRO A 90 -20.47 -10.63 -13.51
N ARG A 91 -21.15 -9.94 -14.42
CA ARG A 91 -20.50 -9.45 -15.63
C ARG A 91 -19.65 -8.23 -15.30
N HIS A 92 -18.53 -8.10 -16.01
CA HIS A 92 -17.62 -6.96 -15.84
C HIS A 92 -18.32 -5.60 -16.05
N GLU A 93 -19.35 -5.55 -16.90
CA GLU A 93 -20.17 -4.36 -17.16
C GLU A 93 -20.90 -3.90 -15.90
N LEU A 94 -21.55 -4.83 -15.20
CA LEU A 94 -22.28 -4.56 -13.97
C LEU A 94 -21.34 -4.08 -12.86
N VAL A 95 -20.16 -4.67 -12.75
CA VAL A 95 -19.12 -4.23 -11.80
C VAL A 95 -18.66 -2.80 -12.11
N ARG A 96 -18.49 -2.48 -13.40
CA ARG A 96 -18.13 -1.13 -13.86
C ARG A 96 -19.23 -0.13 -13.54
N GLU A 97 -20.49 -0.47 -13.76
CA GLU A 97 -21.64 0.37 -13.39
C GLU A 97 -21.66 0.65 -11.90
N MET A 98 -21.48 -0.38 -11.06
CA MET A 98 -21.44 -0.22 -9.61
C MET A 98 -20.27 0.68 -9.15
N ALA A 99 -19.08 0.50 -9.74
CA ALA A 99 -17.94 1.36 -9.49
C ALA A 99 -18.21 2.82 -9.90
N ASN A 100 -18.85 3.04 -11.05
CA ASN A 100 -19.24 4.38 -11.51
C ASN A 100 -20.30 5.00 -10.59
N LEU A 101 -21.24 4.21 -10.07
CA LEU A 101 -22.22 4.67 -9.09
C LEU A 101 -21.51 5.16 -7.81
N LEU A 102 -20.55 4.41 -7.26
CA LEU A 102 -19.76 4.84 -6.10
C LEU A 102 -19.03 6.17 -6.35
N LEU A 103 -18.37 6.30 -7.51
CA LEU A 103 -17.71 7.55 -7.91
C LEU A 103 -18.70 8.71 -8.02
N SER A 104 -19.88 8.48 -8.59
CA SER A 104 -20.92 9.50 -8.73
C SER A 104 -21.44 9.99 -7.38
N GLN A 105 -21.62 9.07 -6.42
CA GLN A 105 -22.09 9.41 -5.07
C GLN A 105 -21.04 10.23 -4.32
N ARG A 106 -19.76 9.87 -4.43
CA ARG A 106 -18.66 10.66 -3.87
C ARG A 106 -18.63 12.08 -4.44
N GLY A 107 -18.85 12.24 -5.75
CA GLY A 107 -19.00 13.54 -6.39
C GLY A 107 -20.11 14.38 -5.75
N LYS A 108 -21.29 13.80 -5.55
CA LYS A 108 -22.43 14.48 -4.91
C LYS A 108 -22.17 14.86 -3.45
N THR A 109 -21.60 13.94 -2.65
CA THR A 109 -21.23 14.22 -1.25
C THR A 109 -20.19 15.33 -1.15
N SER A 110 -19.24 15.38 -2.09
CA SER A 110 -18.21 16.44 -2.12
C SER A 110 -18.80 17.82 -2.41
N LEU A 111 -19.83 17.89 -3.26
CA LEU A 111 -20.56 19.14 -3.54
C LEU A 111 -21.38 19.59 -2.33
N ILE A 112 -22.12 18.68 -1.70
CA ILE A 112 -22.92 18.98 -0.50
C ILE A 112 -22.05 19.47 0.64
N ARG A 113 -20.88 18.83 0.87
CA ARG A 113 -19.94 19.21 1.93
C ARG A 113 -19.26 20.56 1.67
N ARG A 114 -19.01 20.91 0.41
CA ARG A 114 -18.49 22.24 0.03
C ARG A 114 -19.53 23.34 0.23
N LEU A 115 -20.79 23.08 -0.11
CA LEU A 115 -21.88 24.03 0.08
C LEU A 115 -22.17 24.29 1.57
N SER A 116 -22.17 23.24 2.39
CA SER A 116 -22.36 23.36 3.84
C SER A 116 -21.18 24.01 4.57
N ALA A 117 -19.94 23.80 4.11
CA ALA A 117 -18.77 24.51 4.64
C ALA A 117 -18.76 26.02 4.30
N CYS A 118 -19.42 26.42 3.21
CA CYS A 118 -19.54 27.83 2.83
C CYS A 118 -20.66 28.57 3.60
N ALA A 119 -21.61 27.85 4.19
CA ALA A 119 -22.74 28.41 4.93
C ALA A 119 -22.48 28.63 6.44
N LEU A 120 -21.30 28.26 6.94
CA LEU A 120 -20.88 28.43 8.34
C LEU A 120 -19.82 29.54 8.52
N ARG A 121 -19.75 30.50 7.61
CA ARG A 121 -18.88 31.67 7.72
C ARG A 121 -19.68 32.97 7.65
#